data_AF-A0A7D8YUQ7-F1
#
_entry.id   AF-A0A7D8YUQ7-F1
#
_cell.length_a   1.000
_cell.length_b   1.000
_cell.length_c   1.000
_cell.angle_alpha   90.00
_cell.angle_beta   90.00
_cell.angle_gamma   90.00
#
_symmetry.space_group_name_H-M   'P 1'
#
loop_
_entity.id
_entity.type
_entity.pdbx_description
1 polymer ?
#
loop_
_entity_poly.entity_id
_entity_poly.type
_entity_poly.pdbx_seq_one_letter_code
_entity_poly.pdbx_strand_id
1 'polypeptide(L)'
;MASFTSPFRGRPITYPLPDTPPDVHLRVFYQDFYVHSSVLKKHSAFFRAFLDSRDKALSGTSPNTKYKYDWTSHVDKEGTWALICSTKLSANEEQFDFWGDQNVEIESFHILLNSFYGCHVRIHSIPQLNHIIALADYYRALPQLSVAFTKALELGTSGRILDGMVANCAELIEIAAKLRCAPLYRDCLILCMGPYNKPRYGEIKSIPLQHLALAEFKRIIGHMRSAREAQETARTRNPRGSKKTMTSPFIPEGYREAALYCSTSGHWFAEERIRDIVWLGRNNLVLVPEKVHLLRDCFLCTEVSDEDLPWDVGEKEW
;
A
#
# COMPACT_ATOMS: atom_id res chain seq x y z
N MET A 1 17.78 17.63 21.01
CA MET A 1 16.84 16.51 21.21
C MET A 1 15.50 17.10 21.65
N ALA A 2 14.54 17.22 20.74
CA ALA A 2 13.19 17.58 21.10
C ALA A 2 12.50 16.30 21.59
N SER A 3 12.10 16.27 22.85
CA SER A 3 11.26 15.21 23.41
C SER A 3 9.89 15.29 22.74
N PHE A 4 9.64 14.45 21.73
CA PHE A 4 8.29 14.20 21.25
C PHE A 4 7.54 13.45 22.34
N THR A 5 6.80 14.19 23.17
CA THR A 5 5.82 13.57 24.06
C THR A 5 4.68 13.05 23.20
N SER A 6 4.55 11.72 23.11
CA SER A 6 3.40 11.08 22.47
C SER A 6 2.10 11.68 22.98
N PRO A 7 1.14 12.03 22.09
CA PRO A 7 -0.15 12.60 22.49
C PRO A 7 -0.99 11.65 23.35
N PHE A 8 -0.57 10.39 23.48
CA PHE A 8 -1.31 9.33 24.17
C PHE A 8 -0.89 9.13 25.64
N ARG A 9 0.22 9.73 26.10
CA ARG A 9 0.79 9.44 27.44
C ARG A 9 -0.26 9.48 28.56
N GLY A 10 -0.57 8.30 29.10
CA GLY A 10 -1.32 8.11 30.33
C GLY A 10 -2.85 8.19 30.24
N ARG A 11 -3.44 8.45 29.07
CA ARG A 11 -4.90 8.42 28.91
C ARG A 11 -5.32 7.13 28.20
N PRO A 12 -6.13 6.27 28.82
CA PRO A 12 -6.60 5.07 28.16
C PRO A 12 -7.42 5.38 26.90
N ILE A 13 -7.27 4.54 25.88
CA ILE A 13 -8.00 4.63 24.61
C ILE A 13 -9.13 3.59 24.63
N THR A 14 -10.38 4.05 24.59
CA THR A 14 -11.55 3.16 24.55
C THR A 14 -12.17 3.18 23.17
N TYR A 15 -12.31 2.00 22.58
CA TYR A 15 -13.06 1.83 21.33
C TYR A 15 -14.52 1.56 21.64
N PRO A 16 -15.47 2.35 21.10
CA PRO A 16 -16.89 2.14 21.33
C PRO A 16 -17.47 1.06 20.39
N LEU A 17 -18.43 0.28 20.90
CA LEU A 17 -19.42 -0.44 20.10
C LEU A 17 -20.81 -0.16 20.66
N PRO A 18 -21.85 -0.10 19.82
CA PRO A 18 -23.23 0.05 20.30
C PRO A 18 -23.59 -1.03 21.32
N ASP A 19 -24.10 -0.59 22.47
CA ASP A 19 -24.68 -1.41 23.55
C ASP A 19 -23.79 -2.54 24.10
N THR A 20 -22.49 -2.51 23.79
CA THR A 20 -21.53 -3.53 24.21
C THR A 20 -20.36 -2.85 24.90
N PRO A 21 -20.11 -3.11 26.19
CA PRO A 21 -18.91 -2.60 26.86
C PRO A 21 -17.67 -3.37 26.41
N PRO A 22 -16.48 -2.74 26.42
CA PRO A 22 -15.21 -3.44 26.19
C PRO A 22 -15.00 -4.58 27.18
N ASP A 23 -14.65 -5.76 26.66
CA ASP A 23 -14.38 -6.97 27.44
C ASP A 23 -12.89 -7.37 27.42
N VAL A 24 -12.06 -6.64 26.67
CA VAL A 24 -10.61 -6.85 26.56
C VAL A 24 -9.86 -5.59 26.99
N HIS A 25 -8.86 -5.77 27.86
CA HIS A 25 -7.83 -4.79 28.15
C HIS A 25 -6.53 -5.22 27.48
N LEU A 26 -5.96 -4.34 26.65
CA LEU A 26 -4.63 -4.51 26.06
C LEU A 26 -3.72 -3.39 26.56
N ARG A 27 -2.64 -3.73 27.25
CA ARG A 27 -1.58 -2.80 27.63
C ARG A 27 -0.43 -2.92 26.63
N VAL A 28 -0.29 -1.93 25.76
CA VAL A 28 0.84 -1.85 24.83
C VAL A 28 1.86 -0.89 25.40
N PHE A 29 2.95 -1.43 25.94
CA PHE A 29 3.89 -0.69 26.79
C PHE A 29 3.17 0.07 27.90
N TYR A 30 3.20 1.40 27.88
CA TYR A 30 2.54 2.24 28.88
C TYR A 30 1.13 2.70 28.47
N GLN A 31 0.64 2.31 27.28
CA GLN A 31 -0.67 2.71 26.76
C GLN A 31 -1.72 1.62 26.98
N ASP A 32 -2.80 1.98 27.68
CA ASP A 32 -3.96 1.10 27.87
C ASP A 32 -4.97 1.28 26.72
N PHE A 33 -5.43 0.17 26.17
CA PHE A 33 -6.50 0.08 25.17
C PHE A 33 -7.65 -0.79 25.71
N TYR A 34 -8.88 -0.28 25.62
CA TYR A 34 -10.09 -1.02 25.95
C TYR A 34 -10.86 -1.33 24.67
N VAL A 35 -10.96 -2.62 24.35
CA VAL A 35 -11.46 -3.14 23.08
C VAL A 35 -12.39 -4.34 23.29
N HIS A 36 -12.94 -4.85 22.18
CA HIS A 36 -13.89 -5.95 22.16
C HIS A 36 -13.28 -7.21 21.54
N SER A 37 -13.38 -8.32 22.24
CA SER A 37 -12.88 -9.62 21.78
C SER A 37 -13.52 -10.06 20.47
N SER A 38 -14.81 -9.75 20.26
CA SER A 38 -15.54 -10.05 19.03
C SER A 38 -14.91 -9.38 17.81
N VAL A 39 -14.50 -8.11 17.92
CA VAL A 39 -13.84 -7.35 16.84
C VAL A 39 -12.43 -7.88 16.58
N LEU A 40 -11.64 -8.12 17.64
CA LEU A 40 -10.31 -8.69 17.50
C LEU A 40 -10.34 -10.04 16.76
N LYS A 41 -11.21 -10.98 17.18
CA LYS A 41 -11.33 -12.33 16.57
C LYS A 41 -11.83 -12.29 15.13
N LYS A 42 -12.69 -11.33 14.81
CA LYS A 42 -13.20 -11.13 13.46
C LYS A 42 -12.08 -10.76 12.50
N HIS A 43 -11.20 -9.84 12.90
CA HIS A 43 -10.21 -9.23 12.00
C HIS A 43 -8.79 -9.77 12.14
N SER A 44 -8.53 -10.67 13.10
CA SER A 44 -7.22 -11.28 13.33
C SER A 44 -7.35 -12.77 13.63
N ALA A 45 -6.70 -13.59 12.79
CA ALA A 45 -6.63 -15.03 13.02
C ALA A 45 -5.83 -15.37 14.29
N PHE A 46 -4.87 -14.52 14.66
CA PHE A 46 -4.13 -14.64 15.92
C PHE A 46 -5.09 -14.54 17.11
N PHE A 47 -5.87 -13.46 17.23
CA PHE A 47 -6.78 -13.28 18.37
C PHE A 47 -7.89 -14.33 18.38
N ARG A 48 -8.34 -14.79 17.20
CA ARG A 48 -9.29 -15.91 17.07
C ARG A 48 -8.74 -17.21 17.69
N ALA A 49 -7.47 -17.52 17.45
CA ALA A 49 -6.84 -18.73 17.98
C ALA A 49 -6.49 -18.63 19.47
N PHE A 50 -6.05 -17.46 19.93
CA PHE A 50 -5.41 -17.34 21.25
C PHE A 50 -6.26 -16.69 22.34
N LEU A 51 -7.30 -15.90 22.04
CA LEU A 51 -8.10 -15.31 23.13
C LEU A 51 -8.84 -16.38 23.93
N ASP A 52 -9.45 -17.37 23.26
CA ASP A 52 -10.26 -18.42 23.91
C ASP A 52 -9.48 -19.68 24.26
N SER A 53 -8.15 -19.70 24.10
CA SER A 53 -7.40 -20.92 24.41
C SER A 53 -7.57 -21.29 25.88
N ARG A 54 -7.72 -22.59 26.18
CA ARG A 54 -8.04 -23.07 27.54
C ARG A 54 -7.08 -22.56 28.62
N ASP A 55 -5.82 -22.34 28.25
CA ASP A 55 -4.78 -21.81 29.14
C ASP A 55 -4.90 -20.29 29.38
N LYS A 56 -5.72 -19.58 28.62
CA LYS A 56 -5.92 -18.11 28.66
C LYS A 56 -7.35 -17.71 29.04
N ALA A 57 -8.32 -18.61 28.92
CA ALA A 57 -9.72 -18.38 29.29
C ALA A 57 -9.97 -18.35 30.82
N LEU A 58 -9.00 -18.78 31.63
CA LEU A 58 -9.09 -18.81 33.10
C LEU A 58 -8.78 -17.45 33.78
N SER A 59 -8.50 -16.40 33.01
CA SER A 59 -8.28 -15.05 33.56
C SER A 59 -9.54 -14.43 34.21
N GLY A 60 -10.72 -15.03 34.00
CA GLY A 60 -11.96 -14.68 34.70
C GLY A 60 -12.00 -15.01 36.20
N THR A 61 -10.89 -15.47 36.79
CA THR A 61 -10.80 -15.84 38.22
C THR A 61 -9.75 -15.06 39.00
N SER A 62 -9.15 -14.00 38.44
CA SER A 62 -8.41 -13.04 39.28
C SER A 62 -9.41 -12.05 39.88
N PRO A 63 -9.55 -11.96 41.21
CA PRO A 63 -10.54 -11.08 41.86
C PRO A 63 -10.34 -9.58 41.59
N ASN A 64 -9.27 -9.18 40.90
CA ASN A 64 -8.89 -7.79 40.65
C ASN A 64 -9.07 -7.30 39.19
N THR A 65 -9.44 -8.14 38.22
CA THR A 65 -9.55 -7.71 36.81
C THR A 65 -11.00 -7.63 36.33
N LYS A 66 -11.46 -6.40 36.04
CA LYS A 66 -12.83 -6.12 35.53
C LYS A 66 -13.11 -6.69 34.12
N TYR A 67 -12.07 -7.06 33.38
CA TYR A 67 -12.13 -7.46 31.97
C TYR A 67 -12.02 -8.98 31.80
N LYS A 68 -12.68 -9.52 30.77
CA LYS A 68 -12.65 -10.95 30.44
C LYS A 68 -11.26 -11.39 29.98
N TYR A 69 -10.57 -10.53 29.24
CA TYR A 69 -9.20 -10.76 28.78
C TYR A 69 -8.34 -9.56 29.18
N ASP A 70 -7.16 -9.84 29.73
CA ASP A 70 -6.15 -8.84 30.10
C ASP A 70 -4.80 -9.28 29.54
N TRP A 71 -4.26 -8.47 28.63
CA TRP A 71 -3.01 -8.76 27.93
C TRP A 71 -2.07 -7.57 28.01
N THR A 72 -0.78 -7.83 28.13
CA THR A 72 0.26 -6.80 28.23
C THR A 72 1.42 -7.09 27.30
N SER A 73 2.12 -6.05 26.87
CA SER A 73 3.39 -6.18 26.15
C SER A 73 4.41 -6.92 27.01
N HIS A 74 5.06 -7.90 26.41
CA HIS A 74 6.23 -8.58 26.93
C HIS A 74 7.34 -8.52 25.89
N VAL A 75 8.54 -8.19 26.34
CA VAL A 75 9.74 -8.07 25.52
C VAL A 75 10.59 -9.32 25.73
N ASP A 76 10.94 -9.99 24.66
CA ASP A 76 11.81 -11.17 24.70
C ASP A 76 13.30 -10.80 24.68
N LYS A 77 14.16 -11.82 24.78
CA LYS A 77 15.62 -11.69 24.77
C LYS A 77 16.19 -11.03 23.51
N GLU A 78 15.46 -11.04 22.40
CA GLU A 78 15.87 -10.45 21.12
C GLU A 78 15.48 -8.97 21.05
N GLY A 79 14.81 -8.45 22.07
CA GLY A 79 14.30 -7.08 22.10
C GLY A 79 13.03 -6.90 21.26
N THR A 80 12.44 -7.98 20.76
CA THR A 80 11.13 -7.98 20.12
C THR A 80 10.03 -8.06 21.16
N TRP A 81 8.85 -7.51 20.85
CA TRP A 81 7.73 -7.49 21.79
C TRP A 81 6.49 -8.14 21.20
N ALA A 82 5.68 -8.73 22.08
CA ALA A 82 4.37 -9.28 21.74
C ALA A 82 3.39 -9.11 22.91
N LEU A 83 2.09 -9.17 22.59
CA LEU A 83 1.05 -9.24 23.61
C LEU A 83 1.00 -10.65 24.21
N ILE A 84 1.08 -10.73 25.53
CA ILE A 84 0.88 -11.97 26.29
C ILE A 84 -0.24 -11.80 27.31
N CYS A 85 -0.83 -12.91 27.74
CA CYS A 85 -1.87 -12.89 28.76
C CYS A 85 -1.25 -12.50 30.12
N SER A 86 -1.78 -11.46 30.75
CA SER A 86 -1.22 -10.89 31.98
C SER A 86 -1.16 -11.91 33.13
N THR A 87 -2.07 -12.88 33.17
CA THR A 87 -2.09 -13.93 34.20
C THR A 87 -1.06 -15.04 33.99
N LYS A 88 -0.37 -15.05 32.84
CA LYS A 88 0.70 -16.02 32.54
C LYS A 88 2.10 -15.50 32.88
N LEU A 89 2.23 -14.20 33.15
CA LEU A 89 3.46 -13.62 33.66
C LEU A 89 3.77 -14.24 35.02
N SER A 90 4.65 -15.23 35.03
CA SER A 90 5.20 -15.72 36.29
C SER A 90 6.12 -14.64 36.86
N ALA A 91 6.20 -14.52 38.19
CA ALA A 91 7.09 -13.54 38.84
C ALA A 91 8.58 -13.74 38.49
N ASN A 92 8.92 -14.84 37.81
CA ASN A 92 10.27 -15.23 37.42
C ASN A 92 10.52 -15.13 35.90
N GLU A 93 9.56 -14.64 35.10
CA GLU A 93 9.83 -14.40 33.67
C GLU A 93 10.82 -13.24 33.51
N GLU A 94 11.90 -13.48 32.78
CA GLU A 94 12.90 -12.47 32.45
C GLU A 94 12.25 -11.40 31.56
N GLN A 95 12.03 -10.22 32.15
CA GLN A 95 11.58 -9.06 31.41
C GLN A 95 12.78 -8.30 30.87
N PHE A 96 12.85 -8.16 29.55
CA PHE A 96 13.91 -7.41 28.87
C PHE A 96 13.48 -5.97 28.62
N ASP A 97 14.46 -5.07 28.52
CA ASP A 97 14.22 -3.70 28.10
C ASP A 97 13.97 -3.64 26.59
N PHE A 98 12.93 -2.91 26.20
CA PHE A 98 12.70 -2.61 24.79
C PHE A 98 13.60 -1.46 24.34
N TRP A 99 14.50 -1.73 23.39
CA TRP A 99 15.47 -0.76 22.88
C TRP A 99 14.91 0.14 21.77
N GLY A 100 13.71 -0.17 21.26
CA GLY A 100 13.02 0.63 20.24
C GLY A 100 12.22 1.81 20.82
N ASP A 101 11.63 2.60 19.92
CA ASP A 101 10.74 3.70 20.32
C ASP A 101 9.33 3.19 20.63
N GLN A 102 9.01 3.06 21.91
CA GLN A 102 7.69 2.62 22.38
C GLN A 102 6.55 3.49 21.83
N ASN A 103 6.77 4.78 21.56
CA ASN A 103 5.72 5.64 21.00
C ASN A 103 5.34 5.20 19.58
N VAL A 104 6.34 4.83 18.77
CA VAL A 104 6.13 4.34 17.40
C VAL A 104 5.36 3.03 17.41
N GLU A 105 5.68 2.13 18.35
CA GLU A 105 4.96 0.87 18.53
C GLU A 105 3.50 1.09 18.93
N ILE A 106 3.26 1.94 19.93
CA ILE A 106 1.92 2.29 20.41
C ILE A 106 1.11 2.91 19.28
N GLU A 107 1.67 3.89 18.55
CA GLU A 107 0.97 4.56 17.46
C GLU A 107 0.64 3.58 16.32
N SER A 108 1.58 2.71 15.94
CA SER A 108 1.38 1.74 14.88
C SER A 108 0.34 0.68 15.26
N PHE A 109 0.36 0.22 16.51
CA PHE A 109 -0.65 -0.69 17.03
C PHE A 109 -2.03 -0.01 17.12
N HIS A 110 -2.07 1.27 17.51
CA HIS A 110 -3.30 2.06 17.52
C HIS A 110 -3.88 2.22 16.10
N ILE A 111 -3.05 2.45 15.08
CA ILE A 111 -3.50 2.49 13.68
C ILE A 111 -4.03 1.12 13.23
N LEU A 112 -3.39 0.02 13.65
CA LEU A 112 -3.89 -1.32 13.39
C LEU A 112 -5.26 -1.55 14.05
N LEU A 113 -5.46 -1.15 15.30
CA LEU A 113 -6.77 -1.23 15.94
C LEU A 113 -7.81 -0.35 15.24
N ASN A 114 -7.45 0.87 14.81
CA ASN A 114 -8.35 1.70 14.01
C ASN A 114 -8.82 1.00 12.75
N SER A 115 -7.96 0.20 12.09
CA SER A 115 -8.36 -0.61 10.95
C SER A 115 -9.44 -1.65 11.32
N PHE A 116 -9.40 -2.25 12.51
CA PHE A 116 -10.38 -3.26 12.94
C PHE A 116 -11.75 -2.66 13.23
N TYR A 117 -11.78 -1.43 13.73
CA TYR A 117 -13.03 -0.72 14.03
C TYR A 117 -13.58 0.08 12.83
N GLY A 118 -12.93 0.01 11.67
CA GLY A 118 -13.33 0.79 10.50
C GLY A 118 -13.14 2.29 10.66
N CYS A 119 -12.32 2.72 11.63
CA CYS A 119 -11.94 4.11 11.81
C CYS A 119 -10.98 4.55 10.70
N HIS A 120 -10.95 5.85 10.40
CA HIS A 120 -10.02 6.40 9.42
C HIS A 120 -8.58 6.22 9.88
N VAL A 121 -7.76 5.58 9.04
CA VAL A 121 -6.32 5.48 9.27
C VAL A 121 -5.60 6.62 8.55
N ARG A 122 -4.54 7.13 9.19
CA ARG A 122 -3.64 8.14 8.64
C ARG A 122 -2.23 7.60 8.75
N ILE A 123 -1.56 7.48 7.61
CA ILE A 123 -0.20 6.96 7.54
C ILE A 123 0.69 8.05 6.94
N HIS A 124 1.72 8.43 7.68
CA HIS A 124 2.51 9.63 7.41
C HIS A 124 3.82 9.36 6.65
N SER A 125 4.28 8.10 6.63
CA SER A 125 5.53 7.73 5.98
C SER A 125 5.57 6.24 5.61
N ILE A 126 6.44 5.89 4.66
CA ILE A 126 6.67 4.48 4.26
C ILE A 126 7.27 3.66 5.42
N PRO A 127 8.24 4.17 6.23
CA PRO A 127 8.70 3.45 7.41
C PRO A 127 7.58 3.13 8.41
N GLN A 128 6.67 4.08 8.67
CA GLN A 128 5.52 3.83 9.53
C GLN A 128 4.60 2.75 8.93
N LEU A 129 4.34 2.80 7.62
CA LEU A 129 3.55 1.80 6.91
C LEU A 129 4.16 0.40 7.05
N ASN A 130 5.46 0.25 6.81
CA ASN A 130 6.17 -1.02 6.96
C ASN A 130 6.07 -1.57 8.39
N HIS A 131 6.12 -0.69 9.39
CA HIS A 131 5.97 -1.07 10.79
C HIS A 131 4.57 -1.61 11.11
N ILE A 132 3.53 -0.91 10.64
CA ILE A 132 2.14 -1.36 10.80
C ILE A 132 1.90 -2.66 10.05
N ILE A 133 2.49 -2.84 8.86
CA ILE A 133 2.45 -4.08 8.09
C ILE A 133 3.08 -5.22 8.88
N ALA A 134 4.24 -5.02 9.51
CA ALA A 134 4.89 -6.05 10.34
C ALA A 134 4.00 -6.47 11.52
N LEU A 135 3.36 -5.51 12.20
CA LEU A 135 2.39 -5.82 13.26
C LEU A 135 1.17 -6.58 12.71
N ALA A 136 0.61 -6.15 11.58
CA ALA A 136 -0.52 -6.82 10.96
C ALA A 136 -0.19 -8.23 10.48
N ASP A 137 1.03 -8.46 10.00
CA ASP A 137 1.53 -9.79 9.61
C ASP A 137 1.61 -10.70 10.84
N TYR A 138 2.25 -10.22 11.92
CA TYR A 138 2.37 -10.95 13.18
C TYR A 138 0.99 -11.29 13.79
N TYR A 139 0.11 -10.29 13.88
CA TYR A 139 -1.26 -10.48 14.39
C TYR A 139 -2.22 -11.08 13.35
N ARG A 140 -1.72 -11.53 12.18
CA ARG A 140 -2.50 -12.18 11.11
C ARG A 140 -3.77 -11.41 10.73
N ALA A 141 -3.57 -10.14 10.38
CA ALA A 141 -4.59 -9.14 10.12
C ALA A 141 -4.29 -8.26 8.89
N LEU A 142 -3.39 -8.70 7.99
CA LEU A 142 -3.07 -8.00 6.74
C LEU A 142 -4.31 -7.70 5.88
N PRO A 143 -5.31 -8.59 5.72
CA PRO A 143 -6.50 -8.27 4.94
C PRO A 143 -7.26 -7.05 5.48
N GLN A 144 -7.38 -6.93 6.81
CA GLN A 144 -8.09 -5.79 7.40
C GLN A 144 -7.29 -4.48 7.25
N LEU A 145 -5.97 -4.54 7.41
CA LEU A 145 -5.10 -3.39 7.17
C LEU A 145 -5.17 -2.95 5.71
N SER A 146 -5.17 -3.90 4.76
CA SER A 146 -5.29 -3.64 3.33
C SER A 146 -6.54 -2.83 2.97
N VAL A 147 -7.71 -3.25 3.49
CA VAL A 147 -8.98 -2.55 3.28
C VAL A 147 -8.92 -1.12 3.83
N ALA A 148 -8.43 -0.95 5.06
CA ALA A 148 -8.33 0.37 5.67
C ALA A 148 -7.34 1.28 4.94
N PHE A 149 -6.20 0.74 4.51
CA PHE A 149 -5.17 1.47 3.79
C PHE A 149 -5.64 1.90 2.40
N THR A 150 -6.28 1.01 1.65
CA THR A 150 -6.85 1.32 0.32
C THR A 150 -7.85 2.47 0.42
N LYS A 151 -8.75 2.40 1.40
CA LYS A 151 -9.71 3.49 1.68
C LYS A 151 -9.01 4.80 2.08
N ALA A 152 -7.89 4.74 2.80
CA ALA A 152 -7.13 5.93 3.17
C ALA A 152 -6.42 6.59 1.98
N LEU A 153 -6.03 5.81 0.97
CA LEU A 153 -5.55 6.33 -0.31
C LEU A 153 -6.67 7.02 -1.09
N GLU A 154 -7.83 6.36 -1.22
CA GLU A 154 -9.01 6.90 -1.92
C GLU A 154 -9.53 8.21 -1.31
N LEU A 155 -9.52 8.31 0.02
CA LEU A 155 -9.95 9.52 0.74
C LEU A 155 -8.84 10.59 0.85
N GLY A 156 -7.63 10.32 0.37
CA GLY A 156 -6.49 11.23 0.46
C GLY A 156 -5.98 11.47 1.90
N THR A 157 -6.42 10.69 2.89
CA THR A 157 -6.00 10.89 4.30
C THR A 157 -4.55 10.49 4.55
N SER A 158 -3.97 9.67 3.66
CA SER A 158 -2.55 9.29 3.65
C SER A 158 -1.79 9.99 2.52
N GLY A 159 -2.09 11.27 2.26
CA GLY A 159 -1.53 12.05 1.15
C GLY A 159 0.01 12.07 1.08
N ARG A 160 0.71 11.96 2.21
CA ARG A 160 2.19 11.88 2.23
C ARG A 160 2.76 10.66 1.49
N ILE A 161 2.03 9.54 1.47
CA ILE A 161 2.40 8.36 0.70
C ILE A 161 2.27 8.67 -0.80
N LEU A 162 1.18 9.31 -1.20
CA LEU A 162 0.93 9.73 -2.59
C LEU A 162 1.94 10.80 -3.05
N ASP A 163 2.30 11.73 -2.17
CA ASP A 163 3.35 12.74 -2.37
C ASP A 163 4.69 12.10 -2.76
N GLY A 164 5.10 11.09 -1.99
CA GLY A 164 6.33 10.34 -2.23
C GLY A 164 6.22 9.25 -3.31
N MET A 165 5.06 9.01 -3.93
CA MET A 165 4.84 7.82 -4.75
C MET A 165 5.76 7.75 -5.97
N VAL A 166 5.98 8.87 -6.66
CA VAL A 166 6.90 8.93 -7.81
C VAL A 166 8.33 8.60 -7.38
N ALA A 167 8.78 9.12 -6.24
CA ALA A 167 10.14 8.86 -5.75
C ALA A 167 10.35 7.43 -5.24
N ASN A 168 9.31 6.81 -4.68
CA ASN A 168 9.41 5.53 -3.97
C ASN A 168 8.64 4.38 -4.64
N CYS A 169 8.29 4.50 -5.92
CA CYS A 169 7.43 3.52 -6.61
C CYS A 169 7.95 2.07 -6.55
N ALA A 170 9.27 1.86 -6.58
CA ALA A 170 9.87 0.54 -6.50
C ALA A 170 9.75 -0.13 -5.12
N GLU A 171 9.73 0.64 -4.03
CA GLU A 171 9.43 0.11 -2.69
C GLU A 171 7.92 -0.06 -2.50
N LEU A 172 7.13 0.92 -2.97
CA LEU A 172 5.68 0.94 -2.82
C LEU A 172 4.99 -0.17 -3.61
N ILE A 173 5.54 -0.63 -4.75
CA ILE A 173 4.96 -1.77 -5.48
C ILE A 173 5.06 -3.07 -4.67
N GLU A 174 6.12 -3.26 -3.89
CA GLU A 174 6.27 -4.43 -3.01
C GLU A 174 5.28 -4.37 -1.85
N ILE A 175 5.14 -3.18 -1.27
CA ILE A 175 4.14 -2.92 -0.23
C ILE A 175 2.73 -3.15 -0.77
N ALA A 176 2.44 -2.65 -1.98
CA ALA A 176 1.15 -2.83 -2.63
C ALA A 176 0.87 -4.30 -2.89
N ALA A 177 1.87 -5.08 -3.31
CA ALA A 177 1.75 -6.52 -3.49
C ALA A 177 1.50 -7.26 -2.17
N LYS A 178 2.26 -6.93 -1.11
CA LYS A 178 2.09 -7.53 0.23
C LYS A 178 0.72 -7.21 0.82
N LEU A 179 0.22 -6.00 0.62
CA LEU A 179 -1.11 -5.59 1.06
C LEU A 179 -2.21 -5.93 0.07
N ARG A 180 -1.91 -6.48 -1.12
CA ARG A 180 -2.90 -6.69 -2.19
C ARG A 180 -3.71 -5.43 -2.54
N CYS A 181 -3.06 -4.26 -2.48
CA CYS A 181 -3.67 -2.96 -2.76
C CYS A 181 -3.60 -2.67 -4.27
N ALA A 182 -4.65 -3.05 -5.00
CA ALA A 182 -4.65 -2.98 -6.46
C ALA A 182 -4.43 -1.56 -7.02
N PRO A 183 -5.10 -0.48 -6.55
CA PRO A 183 -4.85 0.86 -7.09
C PRO A 183 -3.39 1.31 -6.93
N LEU A 184 -2.78 1.02 -5.78
CA LEU A 184 -1.38 1.38 -5.53
C LEU A 184 -0.43 0.56 -6.40
N TYR A 185 -0.69 -0.73 -6.55
CA TYR A 185 0.13 -1.62 -7.37
C TYR A 185 0.16 -1.18 -8.84
N ARG A 186 -1.00 -0.89 -9.42
CA ARG A 186 -1.14 -0.46 -10.82
C ARG A 186 -0.35 0.79 -11.11
N ASP A 187 -0.56 1.85 -10.31
CA ASP A 187 0.15 3.11 -10.47
C ASP A 187 1.66 2.95 -10.22
N CYS A 188 2.06 2.17 -9.21
CA CYS A 188 3.48 1.95 -8.96
C CYS A 188 4.15 1.15 -10.09
N LEU A 189 3.46 0.19 -10.70
CA LEU A 189 3.97 -0.57 -11.85
C LEU A 189 4.19 0.35 -13.05
N ILE A 190 3.22 1.21 -13.36
CA ILE A 190 3.33 2.25 -14.40
C ILE A 190 4.55 3.13 -14.13
N LEU A 191 4.69 3.63 -12.90
CA LEU A 191 5.79 4.52 -12.52
C LEU A 191 7.17 3.83 -12.59
N CYS A 192 7.25 2.53 -12.30
CA CYS A 192 8.50 1.77 -12.41
C CYS A 192 9.00 1.61 -13.85
N MET A 193 8.16 1.81 -14.86
CA MET A 193 8.58 1.79 -16.28
C MET A 193 9.22 3.10 -16.73
N GLY A 194 9.11 4.15 -15.92
CA GLY A 194 9.67 5.46 -16.19
C GLY A 194 10.90 5.79 -15.35
N PRO A 195 11.70 6.78 -15.76
CA PRO A 195 11.73 7.40 -17.09
C PRO A 195 12.10 6.40 -18.20
N TYR A 196 11.61 6.57 -19.42
CA TYR A 196 11.76 5.56 -20.48
C TYR A 196 13.22 5.24 -20.86
N ASN A 197 14.12 6.20 -20.68
CA ASN A 197 15.56 6.06 -20.93
C ASN A 197 16.32 5.40 -19.78
N LYS A 198 15.73 5.38 -18.58
CA LYS A 198 16.30 4.80 -17.36
C LYS A 198 15.16 4.25 -16.49
N PRO A 199 14.47 3.20 -16.96
CA PRO A 199 13.33 2.65 -16.25
C PRO A 199 13.76 2.07 -14.90
N ARG A 200 12.87 2.18 -13.91
CA ARG A 200 13.16 1.89 -12.51
C ARG A 200 12.74 0.49 -12.05
N TYR A 201 12.23 -0.37 -12.93
CA TYR A 201 11.90 -1.76 -12.59
C TYR A 201 13.11 -2.54 -12.04
N GLY A 202 14.35 -2.13 -12.37
CA GLY A 202 15.58 -2.68 -11.83
C GLY A 202 15.78 -2.43 -10.33
N GLU A 203 15.07 -1.44 -9.76
CA GLU A 203 15.13 -1.09 -8.33
C GLU A 203 14.21 -1.97 -7.46
N ILE A 204 13.30 -2.73 -8.08
CA ILE A 204 12.42 -3.67 -7.39
C ILE A 204 13.26 -4.84 -6.87
N LYS A 205 13.17 -5.15 -5.57
CA LYS A 205 13.90 -6.23 -4.91
C LYS A 205 13.28 -7.59 -5.20
N SER A 206 11.95 -7.64 -5.28
CA SER A 206 11.22 -8.86 -5.62
C SER A 206 11.46 -9.26 -7.08
N ILE A 207 12.21 -10.34 -7.31
CA ILE A 207 12.51 -10.87 -8.65
C ILE A 207 11.24 -11.16 -9.46
N PRO A 208 10.17 -11.80 -8.91
CA PRO A 208 8.93 -12.00 -9.65
C PRO A 208 8.30 -10.68 -10.13
N LEU A 209 8.22 -9.67 -9.26
CA LEU A 209 7.65 -8.36 -9.61
C LEU A 209 8.52 -7.61 -10.62
N GLN A 210 9.84 -7.72 -10.49
CA GLN A 210 10.79 -7.17 -11.45
C GLN A 210 10.61 -7.79 -12.85
N HIS A 211 10.42 -9.10 -12.94
CA HIS A 211 10.16 -9.77 -14.23
C HIS A 211 8.82 -9.32 -14.85
N LEU A 212 7.76 -9.17 -14.06
CA LEU A 212 6.49 -8.62 -14.54
C LEU A 212 6.65 -7.19 -15.08
N ALA A 213 7.32 -6.33 -14.32
CA ALA A 213 7.59 -4.96 -14.75
C ALA A 213 8.45 -4.88 -16.02
N LEU A 214 9.44 -5.77 -16.15
CA LEU A 214 10.25 -5.88 -17.37
C LEU A 214 9.44 -6.37 -18.58
N ALA A 215 8.55 -7.35 -18.39
CA ALA A 215 7.69 -7.86 -19.46
C ALA A 215 6.78 -6.74 -20.00
N GLU A 216 6.17 -5.97 -19.11
CA GLU A 216 5.34 -4.86 -19.51
C GLU A 216 6.15 -3.70 -20.14
N PHE A 217 7.36 -3.41 -19.63
CA PHE A 217 8.24 -2.44 -20.29
C PHE A 217 8.59 -2.87 -21.72
N LYS A 218 8.89 -4.16 -21.94
CA LYS A 218 9.12 -4.70 -23.30
C LYS A 218 7.89 -4.54 -24.20
N ARG A 219 6.67 -4.67 -23.64
CA ARG A 219 5.42 -4.42 -24.38
C ARG A 219 5.34 -2.98 -24.87
N ILE A 220 5.66 -2.01 -24.01
CA ILE A 220 5.74 -0.58 -24.40
C ILE A 220 6.74 -0.39 -25.54
N ILE A 221 7.96 -0.96 -25.42
CA ILE A 221 8.99 -0.86 -26.48
C ILE A 221 8.48 -1.46 -27.81
N GLY A 222 7.70 -2.55 -27.76
CA GLY A 222 7.05 -3.13 -28.92
C GLY A 222 6.11 -2.15 -29.63
N HIS A 223 5.20 -1.52 -28.88
CA HIS A 223 4.29 -0.50 -29.41
C HIS A 223 5.05 0.72 -29.96
N MET A 224 6.12 1.16 -29.28
CA MET A 224 6.96 2.27 -29.77
C MET A 224 7.60 1.96 -31.13
N ARG A 225 8.10 0.73 -31.31
CA ARG A 225 8.70 0.32 -32.57
C ARG A 225 7.67 0.32 -33.70
N SER A 226 6.50 -0.28 -33.44
CA SER A 226 5.38 -0.32 -34.39
C SER A 226 4.91 1.09 -34.78
N ALA A 227 4.73 1.98 -33.80
CA ALA A 227 4.35 3.38 -34.04
C ALA A 227 5.38 4.11 -34.91
N ARG A 228 6.68 3.88 -34.66
CA ARG A 228 7.77 4.50 -35.43
C ARG A 228 7.79 4.01 -36.88
N GLU A 229 7.64 2.71 -37.11
CA GLU A 229 7.58 2.12 -38.46
C GLU A 229 6.38 2.65 -39.25
N ALA A 230 5.23 2.80 -38.60
CA ALA A 230 4.02 3.38 -39.19
C ALA A 230 4.23 4.85 -39.60
N GLN A 231 4.86 5.66 -38.74
CA GLN A 231 5.18 7.06 -39.03
C GLN A 231 6.17 7.21 -40.20
N GLU A 232 7.21 6.37 -40.25
CA GLU A 232 8.20 6.43 -41.33
C GLU A 232 7.60 6.00 -42.68
N THR A 233 6.75 4.98 -42.67
CA THR A 233 5.99 4.56 -43.86
C THR A 233 5.03 5.65 -44.35
N ALA A 234 4.43 6.42 -43.44
CA ALA A 234 3.58 7.56 -43.82
C ALA A 234 4.40 8.71 -44.45
N ARG A 235 5.60 9.00 -43.90
CA ARG A 235 6.51 10.04 -44.42
C ARG A 235 7.00 9.75 -45.83
N THR A 236 7.39 8.51 -46.11
CA THR A 236 7.84 8.09 -47.44
C THR A 236 6.73 8.18 -48.49
N ARG A 237 5.47 7.94 -48.11
CA ARG A 237 4.31 8.04 -49.02
C ARG A 237 3.86 9.47 -49.31
N ASN A 238 4.03 10.42 -48.37
CA ASN A 238 3.62 11.82 -48.57
C ASN A 238 4.62 12.84 -47.97
N PRO A 239 5.75 13.10 -48.65
CA PRO A 239 6.82 13.95 -48.14
C PRO A 239 6.46 15.46 -48.08
N ARG A 240 5.36 15.90 -48.72
CA ARG A 240 4.96 17.33 -48.75
C ARG A 240 4.04 17.73 -47.59
N GLY A 241 3.35 16.79 -46.95
CA GLY A 241 2.41 17.04 -45.85
C GLY A 241 3.01 17.01 -44.43
N SER A 242 4.23 16.49 -44.26
CA SER A 242 4.80 16.16 -42.93
C SER A 242 5.62 17.27 -42.27
N LYS A 243 5.75 18.45 -42.88
CA LYS A 243 6.67 19.50 -42.42
C LYS A 243 6.21 20.28 -41.17
N LYS A 244 5.01 20.07 -40.64
CA LYS A 244 4.43 20.99 -39.63
C LYS A 244 4.06 20.43 -38.26
N THR A 245 4.25 19.16 -37.93
CA THR A 245 3.75 18.65 -36.64
C THR A 245 4.68 17.63 -36.00
N MET A 246 4.94 17.86 -34.70
CA MET A 246 5.75 17.11 -33.75
C MET A 246 7.24 17.48 -33.68
N THR A 247 7.53 18.39 -32.76
CA THR A 247 8.86 18.85 -32.35
C THR A 247 9.66 17.82 -31.55
N SER A 248 9.09 16.68 -31.15
CA SER A 248 9.87 15.53 -30.63
C SER A 248 9.00 14.26 -30.56
N PRO A 249 8.76 13.56 -31.69
CA PRO A 249 7.78 12.46 -31.75
C PRO A 249 8.18 11.17 -31.02
N PHE A 250 9.31 11.15 -30.32
CA PHE A 250 9.89 9.91 -29.80
C PHE A 250 10.05 9.90 -28.28
N ILE A 251 9.60 10.94 -27.58
CA ILE A 251 9.48 10.95 -26.11
C ILE A 251 8.03 10.74 -25.69
N PRO A 252 7.76 10.21 -24.48
CA PRO A 252 6.39 9.95 -24.02
C PRO A 252 5.47 11.18 -24.08
N GLU A 253 5.97 12.37 -23.75
CA GLU A 253 5.21 13.63 -23.88
C GLU A 253 4.75 13.89 -25.32
N GLY A 254 5.60 13.62 -26.31
CA GLY A 254 5.24 13.73 -27.73
C GLY A 254 4.12 12.76 -28.11
N TYR A 255 4.16 11.50 -27.65
CA TYR A 255 3.07 10.55 -27.91
C TYR A 255 1.75 11.00 -27.28
N ARG A 256 1.77 11.61 -26.09
CA ARG A 256 0.57 12.19 -25.47
C ARG A 256 0.00 13.35 -26.27
N GLU A 257 0.84 14.28 -26.73
CA GLU A 257 0.41 15.38 -27.60
C GLU A 257 -0.18 14.87 -28.91
N ALA A 258 0.45 13.86 -29.54
CA ALA A 258 -0.05 13.23 -30.75
C ALA A 258 -1.41 12.54 -30.53
N ALA A 259 -1.57 11.82 -29.43
CA ALA A 259 -2.82 11.16 -29.08
C ALA A 259 -3.96 12.17 -28.87
N LEU A 260 -3.67 13.31 -28.20
CA LEU A 260 -4.64 14.40 -28.01
C LEU A 260 -5.02 15.08 -29.34
N TYR A 261 -4.06 15.26 -30.24
CA TYR A 261 -4.33 15.77 -31.58
C TYR A 261 -5.20 14.79 -32.38
N CYS A 262 -4.93 13.49 -32.29
CA CYS A 262 -5.72 12.46 -32.97
C CYS A 262 -7.16 12.40 -32.45
N SER A 263 -7.36 12.59 -31.14
CA SER A 263 -8.70 12.55 -30.56
C SER A 263 -9.56 13.77 -30.93
N THR A 264 -8.95 14.93 -31.10
CA THR A 264 -9.64 16.20 -31.38
C THR A 264 -9.87 16.47 -32.86
N SER A 265 -9.01 15.96 -33.75
CA SER A 265 -9.05 16.29 -35.18
C SER A 265 -10.02 15.43 -36.02
N GLY A 266 -10.60 14.36 -35.46
CA GLY A 266 -11.64 13.52 -36.09
C GLY A 266 -11.24 12.77 -37.38
N HIS A 267 -10.11 13.13 -37.99
CA HIS A 267 -9.74 12.77 -39.36
C HIS A 267 -8.83 11.53 -39.49
N TRP A 268 -8.53 10.82 -38.39
CA TRP A 268 -7.46 9.81 -38.37
C TRP A 268 -7.87 8.45 -37.77
N PHE A 269 -9.12 8.29 -37.31
CA PHE A 269 -9.55 7.11 -36.56
C PHE A 269 -9.65 5.80 -37.36
N ALA A 270 -9.43 5.81 -38.67
CA ALA A 270 -9.63 4.64 -39.52
C ALA A 270 -8.35 3.88 -39.89
N GLU A 271 -7.15 4.38 -39.57
CA GLU A 271 -5.91 3.64 -39.89
C GLU A 271 -5.36 2.90 -38.66
N GLU A 272 -5.19 1.58 -38.78
CA GLU A 272 -4.47 0.73 -37.82
C GLU A 272 -3.12 1.32 -37.39
N ARG A 273 -2.52 2.13 -38.27
CA ARG A 273 -1.23 2.81 -38.11
C ARG A 273 -1.14 3.78 -36.93
N ILE A 274 -2.26 4.22 -36.36
CA ILE A 274 -2.27 5.24 -35.28
C ILE A 274 -2.69 4.64 -33.93
N ARG A 275 -3.12 3.37 -33.92
CA ARG A 275 -3.52 2.65 -32.71
C ARG A 275 -2.43 2.67 -31.64
N ASP A 276 -1.19 2.41 -32.04
CA ASP A 276 -0.06 2.38 -31.10
C ASP A 276 0.31 3.79 -30.60
N ILE A 277 0.17 4.83 -31.42
CA ILE A 277 0.39 6.23 -30.99
C ILE A 277 -0.64 6.62 -29.93
N VAL A 278 -1.92 6.34 -30.19
CA VAL A 278 -3.02 6.62 -29.25
C VAL A 278 -2.83 5.83 -27.98
N TRP A 279 -2.45 4.55 -28.08
CA TRP A 279 -2.18 3.71 -26.93
C TRP A 279 -1.03 4.28 -26.09
N LEU A 280 0.13 4.55 -26.69
CA LEU A 280 1.31 5.12 -26.01
C LEU A 280 1.05 6.48 -25.35
N GLY A 281 0.09 7.25 -25.88
CA GLY A 281 -0.32 8.53 -25.32
C GLY A 281 -1.36 8.46 -24.18
N ARG A 282 -1.81 7.26 -23.77
CA ARG A 282 -2.75 7.12 -22.65
C ARG A 282 -2.10 7.48 -21.32
N ASN A 283 -2.93 7.96 -20.39
CA ASN A 283 -2.60 8.10 -18.98
C ASN A 283 -3.57 7.24 -18.17
N ASN A 284 -3.05 6.18 -17.56
CA ASN A 284 -3.81 5.23 -16.76
C ASN A 284 -3.50 5.35 -15.26
N LEU A 285 -2.83 6.42 -14.81
CA LEU A 285 -2.65 6.70 -13.38
C LEU A 285 -3.99 7.04 -12.73
N VAL A 286 -4.25 6.43 -11.57
CA VAL A 286 -5.50 6.60 -10.81
C VAL A 286 -5.29 7.39 -9.53
N LEU A 287 -4.19 7.16 -8.80
CA LEU A 287 -3.95 7.75 -7.49
C LEU A 287 -3.25 9.11 -7.54
N VAL A 288 -2.46 9.38 -8.58
CA VAL A 288 -1.78 10.67 -8.78
C VAL A 288 -1.95 11.28 -10.18
N PRO A 289 -3.19 11.32 -10.74
CA PRO A 289 -3.42 11.83 -12.09
C PRO A 289 -2.98 13.29 -12.27
N GLU A 290 -2.94 14.08 -11.20
CA GLU A 290 -2.48 15.46 -11.21
C GLU A 290 -0.97 15.61 -11.45
N LYS A 291 -0.17 14.56 -11.22
CA LYS A 291 1.30 14.59 -11.34
C LYS A 291 1.83 14.32 -12.74
N VAL A 292 0.96 14.11 -13.72
CA VAL A 292 1.34 13.80 -15.11
C VAL A 292 2.33 14.82 -15.69
N HIS A 293 2.20 16.09 -15.32
CA HIS A 293 3.10 17.17 -15.75
C HIS A 293 4.57 16.99 -15.30
N LEU A 294 4.81 16.22 -14.24
CA LEU A 294 6.14 15.85 -13.73
C LEU A 294 6.70 14.59 -14.42
N LEU A 295 5.88 13.89 -15.20
CA LEU A 295 6.17 12.57 -15.77
C LEU A 295 6.33 12.63 -17.30
N ARG A 296 6.98 13.70 -17.78
CA ARG A 296 7.17 13.98 -19.22
C ARG A 296 7.89 12.84 -19.96
N ASP A 297 8.86 12.22 -19.29
CA ASP A 297 9.65 11.13 -19.83
C ASP A 297 9.14 9.73 -19.44
N CYS A 298 7.92 9.60 -18.92
CA CYS A 298 7.33 8.32 -18.54
C CYS A 298 6.18 7.94 -19.49
N PHE A 299 6.13 6.69 -19.93
CA PHE A 299 4.93 6.12 -20.54
C PHE A 299 3.94 5.76 -19.44
N LEU A 300 2.68 6.18 -19.59
CA LEU A 300 1.62 6.00 -18.60
C LEU A 300 0.47 5.11 -19.12
N CYS A 301 0.73 4.40 -20.21
CA CYS A 301 -0.26 3.73 -21.04
C CYS A 301 -0.52 2.27 -20.68
N THR A 302 0.25 1.71 -19.74
CA THR A 302 0.07 0.33 -19.28
C THR A 302 -1.30 0.19 -18.63
N GLU A 303 -2.01 -0.86 -19.04
CA GLU A 303 -3.27 -1.30 -18.44
C GLU A 303 -2.96 -2.63 -17.75
N VAL A 304 -3.33 -2.72 -16.48
CA VAL A 304 -3.13 -3.91 -15.64
C VAL A 304 -4.51 -4.30 -15.15
N SER A 305 -5.05 -5.40 -15.68
CA SER A 305 -6.38 -5.87 -15.27
C SER A 305 -6.33 -6.54 -13.89
N ASP A 306 -7.46 -7.05 -13.40
CA ASP A 306 -7.47 -7.81 -12.14
C ASP A 306 -6.76 -9.17 -12.31
N GLU A 307 -6.80 -9.75 -13.51
CA GLU A 307 -6.16 -11.02 -13.87
C GLU A 307 -4.63 -10.92 -13.94
N ASP A 308 -4.09 -9.72 -14.14
CA ASP A 308 -2.65 -9.45 -14.20
C ASP A 308 -2.03 -9.20 -12.81
N LEU A 309 -2.85 -9.16 -11.75
CA LEU A 309 -2.35 -8.96 -10.39
C LEU A 309 -1.65 -10.23 -9.88
N PRO A 310 -0.58 -10.11 -9.06
CA PRO A 310 0.13 -11.26 -8.52
C PRO A 310 -0.64 -11.99 -7.40
N TRP A 311 -1.92 -11.67 -7.19
CA TRP A 311 -2.82 -12.29 -6.22
C TRP A 311 -4.23 -12.41 -6.82
N ASP A 312 -5.03 -13.33 -6.26
CA ASP A 312 -6.45 -13.44 -6.61
C ASP A 312 -7.27 -12.36 -5.90
N VAL A 313 -7.98 -11.53 -6.65
CA VAL A 313 -8.85 -10.45 -6.15
C VAL A 313 -10.09 -11.01 -5.43
N GLY A 314 -10.51 -12.25 -5.76
CA GLY A 314 -11.65 -12.92 -5.13
C GLY A 314 -11.32 -13.54 -3.77
N GLU A 315 -10.04 -13.73 -3.44
CA GLU A 315 -9.61 -14.37 -2.20
C GLU A 315 -9.79 -13.41 -0.99
N LYS A 316 -10.70 -13.77 -0.08
CA LYS A 316 -11.02 -12.96 1.11
C LYS A 316 -10.23 -13.32 2.36
N GLU A 317 -9.74 -14.55 2.45
CA GLU A 317 -8.96 -15.05 3.57
C GLU A 317 -7.56 -15.39 3.08
N TRP A 318 -6.63 -14.45 3.24
CA TRP A 318 -5.23 -14.58 2.81
C TRP A 318 -4.24 -14.15 3.90
#